data_AF-A0A6N7MA92-F1
#
_entry.id   AF-A0A6N7MA92-F1
#
_cell.length_a   1.000
_cell.length_b   1.000
_cell.length_c   1.000
_cell.angle_alpha   90.00
_cell.angle_beta   90.00
_cell.angle_gamma   90.00
#
_symmetry.space_group_name_H-M   'P 1'
#
loop_
_entity.id
_entity.type
_entity.pdbx_description
1 polymer ?
#
loop_
_entity_poly.entity_id
_entity_poly.type
_entity_poly.pdbx_seq_one_letter_code
_entity_poly.pdbx_strand_id
1 'polypeptide(L)'
;MSVYGEGISGKGYESDERAYQLECINPDGCNTFSIQLSCSPEYPAVNPAFVVSNWDKTELVLSINGEKVSDKNLFRYGLTNTANGSNLILWINEEFDKPVKIEVLGK
;
A
#
# COMPACT_ATOMS: atom_id res chain seq x y z
N MET A 1 3.55 -3.52 10.90
CA MET A 1 3.62 -3.63 9.43
C MET A 1 5.05 -3.92 9.03
N SER A 2 5.25 -4.86 8.12
CA SER A 2 6.54 -5.09 7.44
C SER A 2 6.40 -4.80 5.96
N VAL A 3 7.46 -4.29 5.33
CA VAL A 3 7.48 -3.94 3.89
C VAL A 3 8.67 -4.63 3.25
N TYR A 4 8.47 -5.22 2.07
CA TYR A 4 9.49 -5.92 1.29
C TYR A 4 9.46 -5.43 -0.15
N GLY A 5 10.62 -5.12 -0.72
CA GLY A 5 10.76 -4.63 -2.08
C GLY A 5 12.05 -3.84 -2.23
N GLU A 6 12.48 -3.63 -3.47
CA GLU A 6 13.63 -2.77 -3.75
C GLU A 6 13.21 -1.30 -3.71
N GLY A 7 14.05 -0.44 -3.13
CA GLY A 7 13.82 1.01 -3.19
C GLY A 7 12.63 1.53 -2.37
N ILE A 8 12.08 0.73 -1.45
CA ILE A 8 10.95 1.12 -0.59
C ILE A 8 11.28 0.98 0.91
N SER A 9 10.72 1.86 1.72
CA SER A 9 10.86 1.85 3.18
C SER A 9 9.50 2.06 3.86
N GLY A 10 9.20 1.25 4.89
CA GLY A 10 8.05 1.48 5.76
C GLY A 10 8.37 2.52 6.83
N LYS A 11 7.48 3.50 7.01
CA LYS A 11 7.63 4.60 7.98
C LYS A 11 6.76 4.46 9.22
N GLY A 12 5.81 3.54 9.22
CA GLY A 12 4.94 3.25 10.36
C GLY A 12 3.49 3.58 10.06
N TYR A 13 2.72 3.88 11.10
CA TYR A 13 1.33 4.26 11.01
C TYR A 13 1.16 5.69 11.49
N GLU A 14 0.52 6.53 10.68
CA GLU A 14 0.17 7.90 11.05
C GLU A 14 -1.28 7.94 11.50
N SER A 15 -1.50 8.28 12.78
CA SER A 15 -2.83 8.25 13.40
C SER A 15 -3.77 9.33 12.87
N ASP A 16 -3.23 10.49 12.50
CA ASP A 16 -4.05 11.60 12.00
C ASP A 16 -4.61 11.29 10.60
N GLU A 17 -3.84 10.57 9.79
CA GLU A 17 -4.25 10.10 8.46
C GLU A 17 -4.96 8.74 8.51
N ARG A 18 -4.87 8.04 9.64
CA ARG A 18 -5.30 6.65 9.81
C ARG A 18 -4.73 5.71 8.74
N ALA A 19 -3.51 5.99 8.29
CA ALA A 19 -2.88 5.32 7.17
C ALA A 19 -1.46 4.88 7.49
N TYR A 20 -1.06 3.76 6.91
CA TYR A 20 0.32 3.31 6.94
C TYR A 20 1.15 4.13 5.95
N GLN A 21 2.30 4.60 6.41
CA GLN A 21 3.19 5.46 5.64
C GLN A 21 4.33 4.62 5.06
N LEU A 22 4.57 4.77 3.77
CA LEU A 22 5.66 4.18 3.02
C LEU A 22 6.35 5.26 2.18
N GLU A 23 7.61 5.03 1.86
CA GLU A 23 8.40 5.93 1.01
C GLU A 23 9.18 5.13 -0.02
N CYS A 24 9.03 5.47 -1.29
CA CYS A 24 9.97 5.09 -2.33
C CYS A 24 11.25 5.91 -2.17
N ILE A 25 12.27 5.31 -1.55
CA ILE A 25 13.59 5.91 -1.32
C ILE A 25 14.46 5.86 -2.58
N ASN A 26 14.14 4.97 -3.53
CA ASN A 26 14.73 4.94 -4.87
C ASN A 26 13.59 4.78 -5.90
N PRO A 27 13.09 5.87 -6.51
CA PRO A 27 11.93 5.84 -7.41
C PRO A 27 12.10 4.89 -8.61
N ASP A 28 13.32 4.78 -9.15
CA ASP A 28 13.62 3.89 -10.28
C ASP A 28 13.51 2.41 -9.89
N GLY A 29 13.77 2.08 -8.62
CA GLY A 29 13.67 0.72 -8.07
C GLY A 29 12.30 0.39 -7.47
N CYS A 30 11.49 1.40 -7.12
CA CYS A 30 10.22 1.25 -6.41
C CYS A 30 9.05 0.86 -7.33
N ASN A 31 9.22 -0.16 -8.17
CA ASN A 31 8.19 -0.61 -9.11
C ASN A 31 7.29 -1.70 -8.52
N THR A 32 7.83 -2.53 -7.63
CA THR A 32 7.10 -3.65 -7.01
C THR A 32 7.48 -3.78 -5.56
N PHE A 33 6.47 -3.90 -4.70
CA PHE A 33 6.67 -4.15 -3.28
C PHE A 33 5.52 -4.96 -2.68
N SER A 34 5.75 -5.48 -1.49
CA SER A 34 4.74 -6.16 -0.69
C SER A 34 4.70 -5.62 0.73
N ILE A 35 3.50 -5.60 1.29
CA ILE A 35 3.19 -5.17 2.63
C ILE A 35 2.63 -6.37 3.38
N GLN A 36 3.15 -6.60 4.57
CA GLN A 36 2.62 -7.60 5.48
C GLN A 36 2.03 -6.90 6.71
N LEU A 37 0.74 -7.13 6.93
CA LEU A 37 0.05 -6.72 8.15
C LEU A 37 -0.14 -7.94 9.05
N SER A 38 0.28 -7.79 10.31
CA SER A 38 0.04 -8.78 11.35
C SER A 38 -1.30 -8.47 12.00
N CYS A 39 -2.37 -9.06 11.45
CA CYS A 39 -3.72 -8.91 11.99
C CYS A 39 -4.13 -10.14 12.80
N SER A 40 -5.08 -9.96 13.70
CA SER A 40 -5.68 -11.00 14.54
C SER A 40 -7.14 -10.62 14.83
N PRO A 41 -7.99 -11.55 15.32
CA PRO A 41 -9.36 -11.20 15.71
C PRO A 41 -9.43 -10.09 16.77
N GLU A 42 -8.44 -10.00 17.67
CA GLU A 42 -8.34 -8.96 18.70
C GLU A 42 -7.85 -7.62 18.14
N TYR A 43 -7.09 -7.66 17.04
CA TYR A 43 -6.49 -6.51 16.37
C TYR A 43 -6.66 -6.63 14.84
N PRO A 44 -7.89 -6.47 14.32
CA PRO A 44 -8.14 -6.57 12.89
C PRO A 44 -7.64 -5.33 12.16
N ALA A 45 -7.23 -5.48 10.91
CA ALA A 45 -7.04 -4.34 10.01
C ALA A 45 -8.34 -4.07 9.27
N VAL A 46 -9.10 -3.09 9.75
CA VAL A 46 -10.37 -2.67 9.16
C VAL A 46 -10.10 -1.58 8.13
N ASN A 47 -10.43 -1.85 6.87
CA ASN A 47 -10.32 -0.91 5.75
C ASN A 47 -8.95 -0.22 5.64
N PRO A 48 -7.84 -0.98 5.59
CA PRO A 48 -6.51 -0.41 5.71
C PRO A 48 -6.20 0.56 4.56
N ALA A 49 -5.56 1.68 4.93
CA ALA A 49 -5.08 2.70 4.01
C ALA A 49 -3.55 2.78 4.02
N PHE A 50 -2.96 3.09 2.88
CA PHE A 50 -1.52 3.23 2.67
C PHE A 50 -1.24 4.50 1.88
N VAL A 51 -0.27 5.27 2.34
CA VAL A 51 0.28 6.41 1.61
C VAL A 51 1.71 6.06 1.23
N VAL A 52 2.01 6.07 -0.07
CA VAL A 52 3.34 5.80 -0.61
C VAL A 52 3.87 7.08 -1.22
N SER A 53 4.85 7.68 -0.55
CA SER A 53 5.51 8.89 -1.02
C SER A 53 6.49 8.57 -2.16
N ASN A 54 6.62 9.49 -3.11
CA ASN A 54 7.51 9.37 -4.28
C ASN A 54 7.23 8.13 -5.16
N TRP A 55 5.95 7.77 -5.33
CA TRP A 55 5.51 6.61 -6.10
C TRP A 55 5.81 6.72 -7.60
N ASP A 56 5.47 7.87 -8.20
CA ASP A 56 5.78 8.22 -9.58
C ASP A 56 5.34 7.22 -10.68
N LYS A 57 4.29 6.42 -10.41
CA LYS A 57 3.60 5.57 -11.42
C LYS A 57 2.17 6.01 -11.62
N THR A 58 1.60 5.70 -12.78
CA THR A 58 0.26 6.18 -13.17
C THR A 58 -0.84 5.16 -12.91
N GLU A 59 -0.48 3.87 -12.92
CA GLU A 59 -1.39 2.78 -12.58
C GLU A 59 -0.75 1.84 -11.57
N LEU A 60 -1.59 0.97 -10.98
CA LEU A 60 -1.14 -0.13 -10.15
C LEU A 60 -1.93 -1.40 -10.40
N VAL A 61 -1.32 -2.53 -10.10
CA VAL A 61 -1.95 -3.83 -9.94
C VAL A 61 -1.81 -4.24 -8.49
N LEU A 62 -2.94 -4.61 -7.88
CA LEU A 62 -3.02 -5.08 -6.51
C LEU A 62 -3.24 -6.59 -6.48
N SER A 63 -2.51 -7.29 -5.64
CA SER A 63 -2.82 -8.68 -5.25
C SER A 63 -2.92 -8.78 -3.73
N ILE A 64 -3.87 -9.57 -3.24
CA ILE A 64 -4.07 -9.84 -1.82
C ILE A 64 -3.93 -11.35 -1.63
N ASN A 65 -3.02 -11.77 -0.76
CA ASN A 65 -2.68 -13.18 -0.51
C ASN A 65 -2.36 -13.98 -1.80
N GLY A 66 -1.73 -13.33 -2.78
CA GLY A 66 -1.37 -13.91 -4.07
C GLY A 66 -2.49 -13.89 -5.12
N GLU A 67 -3.71 -13.49 -4.76
CA GLU A 67 -4.83 -13.35 -5.70
C GLU A 67 -4.91 -11.93 -6.23
N LYS A 68 -4.88 -11.79 -7.56
CA LYS A 68 -5.00 -10.48 -8.21
C LYS A 68 -6.39 -9.91 -8.00
N VAL A 69 -6.46 -8.71 -7.45
CA VAL A 69 -7.72 -8.00 -7.23
C VAL A 69 -8.17 -7.36 -8.53
N SER A 70 -9.28 -7.84 -9.08
CA SER A 70 -9.92 -7.33 -10.30
C SER A 70 -11.14 -6.45 -10.01
N ASP A 71 -11.75 -6.62 -8.84
CA ASP A 71 -12.91 -5.83 -8.41
C ASP A 71 -12.48 -4.45 -7.92
N LYS A 72 -12.91 -3.41 -8.64
CA LYS A 72 -12.67 -2.00 -8.29
C LYS A 72 -13.45 -1.54 -7.04
N ASN A 73 -14.35 -2.35 -6.51
CA ASN A 73 -15.04 -2.06 -5.25
C ASN A 73 -14.26 -2.55 -4.03
N LEU A 74 -13.30 -3.47 -4.21
CA LEU A 74 -12.45 -3.99 -3.14
C LEU A 74 -11.30 -3.05 -2.79
N PHE A 75 -10.88 -2.17 -3.70
CA PHE A 75 -9.88 -1.17 -3.40
C PHE A 75 -10.09 0.10 -4.22
N ARG A 76 -9.60 1.21 -3.67
CA ARG A 76 -9.54 2.50 -4.35
C ARG A 76 -8.12 3.01 -4.27
N TYR A 77 -7.69 3.74 -5.29
CA TYR A 77 -6.46 4.49 -5.21
C TYR A 77 -6.58 5.86 -5.84
N GLY A 78 -5.75 6.78 -5.36
CA GLY A 78 -5.60 8.12 -5.89
C GLY A 78 -4.13 8.49 -5.99
N LEU A 79 -3.82 9.37 -6.93
CA LEU A 79 -2.49 9.94 -7.09
C LEU A 79 -2.56 11.42 -6.72
N THR A 80 -1.67 11.87 -5.85
CA THR A 80 -1.53 13.29 -5.50
C THR A 80 -0.23 13.80 -6.07
N ASN A 81 -0.31 14.86 -6.88
CA ASN A 81 0.89 15.45 -7.48
C ASN A 81 1.75 16.14 -6.42
N THR A 82 3.06 15.96 -6.53
CA THR A 82 4.06 16.71 -5.78
C THR A 82 4.91 17.52 -6.76
N ALA A 83 5.82 18.34 -6.24
CA ALA A 83 6.74 19.10 -7.10
C ALA A 83 7.65 18.19 -7.96
N ASN A 84 7.88 16.95 -7.53
CA ASN A 84 8.87 16.04 -8.10
C ASN A 84 8.29 14.69 -8.55
N GLY A 85 6.96 14.55 -8.65
CA GLY A 85 6.32 13.28 -9.03
C GLY A 85 4.91 13.17 -8.45
N SER A 86 4.56 11.96 -7.97
CA SER A 86 3.26 11.73 -7.32
C SER A 86 3.38 10.82 -6.09
N ASN A 87 2.47 11.03 -5.15
CA ASN A 87 2.22 10.11 -4.04
C ASN A 87 1.04 9.22 -4.39
N LEU A 88 1.11 7.96 -3.99
CA LEU A 88 -0.01 7.02 -4.07
C LEU A 88 -0.76 6.99 -2.74
N ILE A 89 -2.09 7.10 -2.81
CA ILE A 89 -2.99 6.78 -1.70
C ILE A 89 -3.75 5.52 -2.11
N LEU A 90 -3.58 4.43 -1.37
CA LEU A 90 -4.25 3.15 -1.59
C LEU A 90 -5.15 2.85 -0.40
N TRP A 91 -6.41 2.52 -0.67
CA TRP A 91 -7.40 2.14 0.34
C TRP A 91 -8.04 0.82 -0.03
N ILE A 92 -8.16 -0.11 0.92
CA ILE A 92 -8.76 -1.43 0.71
C ILE A 92 -10.08 -1.49 1.49
N ASN A 93 -11.13 -1.97 0.85
CA ASN A 93 -12.49 -2.11 1.40
C ASN A 93 -12.70 -3.52 1.96
N GLU A 94 -11.87 -3.91 2.93
CA GLU A 94 -11.89 -5.24 3.52
C GLU A 94 -11.44 -5.19 4.99
N GLU A 95 -11.89 -6.17 5.75
CA GLU A 95 -11.44 -6.42 7.11
C GLU A 95 -10.58 -7.68 7.15
N PHE A 96 -9.36 -7.55 7.68
CA PHE A 96 -8.45 -8.67 7.86
C PHE A 96 -8.33 -9.02 9.34
N ASP A 97 -8.84 -10.20 9.72
CA ASP A 97 -8.73 -10.79 11.06
C ASP A 97 -7.53 -11.76 11.19
N LYS A 98 -6.77 -11.94 10.11
CA LYS A 98 -5.58 -12.79 10.01
C LYS A 98 -4.45 -12.05 9.29
N PRO A 99 -3.20 -12.49 9.44
CA PRO A 99 -2.10 -11.89 8.70
C PRO A 99 -2.37 -11.89 7.20
N VAL A 100 -2.21 -10.72 6.58
CA VAL A 100 -2.47 -10.50 5.16
C VAL A 100 -1.20 -10.02 4.47
N LYS A 101 -0.98 -10.53 3.26
CA LYS A 101 0.06 -10.05 2.34
C LYS A 101 -0.60 -9.27 1.21
N ILE A 102 -0.21 -8.01 1.05
CA ILE A 102 -0.68 -7.12 -0.01
C ILE A 102 0.50 -6.86 -0.94
N GLU A 103 0.33 -7.07 -2.24
CA GLU A 103 1.37 -6.88 -3.25
C GLU A 103 0.93 -5.79 -4.21
N VAL A 104 1.83 -4.83 -4.46
CA VAL A 104 1.59 -3.69 -5.32
C VAL A 104 2.64 -3.69 -6.43
N LEU A 105 2.17 -3.63 -7.67
CA LEU A 105 3.00 -3.46 -8.86
C LEU A 105 2.57 -2.19 -9.58
N GLY A 106 3.48 -1.23 -9.71
CA GLY A 106 3.26 0.00 -10.46
C GLY A 106 3.51 -0.18 -11.96
N LYS A 107 2.82 0.62 -12.78
CA LYS A 107 2.99 0.66 -14.23
C LYS A 107 3.21 2.07 -14.76
#